data_AF-A0A934MEH6-F1
#
_entry.id   AF-A0A934MEH6-F1
#
_cell.length_a   1.000
_cell.length_b   1.000
_cell.length_c   1.000
_cell.angle_alpha   90.00
_cell.angle_beta   90.00
_cell.angle_gamma   90.00
#
_symmetry.space_group_name_H-M   'P 1'
#
loop_
_entity.id
_entity.type
_entity.pdbx_description
1 polymer ?
#
loop_
_entity_poly.entity_id
_entity_poly.type
_entity_poly.pdbx_seq_one_letter_code
_entity_poly.pdbx_strand_id
1 'polypeptide(L)'
;MPYPFHSKKIVVFTSRKVASASIRRLVYKIEAPDTDFRTWRHEGPGATMSSSKFKDVWDGYRKIAIVREPVARLVSCYKHRVAENELLWVTSGPDAEKGRENIIAAGLSPSPTLLEFLRDIDRYAALSPNLAGHLLPQQYFLGPDLSYYSDVIRMEELHKLGDVLGKKVPHLHKTNSEKKLDSEIVDLCDKIAADDIQYLAEYYRQDA
;
A
#
# COMPACT_ATOMS: atom_id res chain seq x y z
N MET A 1 5.04 6.16 -4.90
CA MET A 1 5.91 7.34 -4.98
C MET A 1 7.33 6.88 -4.75
N PRO A 2 8.31 7.34 -5.54
CA PRO A 2 9.72 7.13 -5.24
C PRO A 2 10.14 7.95 -4.01
N TYR A 3 11.03 7.39 -3.20
CA TYR A 3 11.64 8.03 -2.05
C TYR A 3 13.17 8.07 -2.24
N PRO A 4 13.72 9.22 -2.64
CA PRO A 4 15.15 9.35 -2.87
C PRO A 4 15.92 9.51 -1.55
N PHE A 5 17.04 8.82 -1.46
CA PHE A 5 18.11 9.01 -0.48
C PHE A 5 19.30 9.58 -1.24
N HIS A 6 19.36 10.91 -1.36
CA HIS A 6 20.34 11.60 -2.20
C HIS A 6 21.76 11.36 -1.70
N SER A 7 21.95 11.32 -0.38
CA SER A 7 23.24 11.04 0.27
C SER A 7 23.90 9.73 -0.15
N LYS A 8 23.09 8.73 -0.56
CA LYS A 8 23.54 7.38 -0.92
C LYS A 8 23.30 7.02 -2.38
N LYS A 9 22.75 7.93 -3.20
CA LYS A 9 22.29 7.63 -4.57
C LYS A 9 21.37 6.41 -4.62
N ILE A 10 20.42 6.32 -3.69
CA ILE A 10 19.40 5.25 -3.66
C ILE A 10 18.03 5.88 -3.87
N VAL A 11 17.15 5.20 -4.59
CA VAL A 11 15.73 5.57 -4.67
C VAL A 11 14.86 4.34 -4.39
N VAL A 12 13.90 4.49 -3.48
CA VAL A 12 13.00 3.40 -3.08
C VAL A 12 11.61 3.64 -3.65
N PHE A 13 11.15 2.75 -4.50
CA PHE A 13 9.82 2.74 -5.10
C PHE A 13 8.90 1.85 -4.27
N THR A 14 7.72 2.37 -3.94
CA THR A 14 6.73 1.62 -3.15
C THR A 14 5.37 1.64 -3.83
N SER A 15 4.67 0.50 -3.79
CA SER A 15 3.23 0.43 -4.00
C SER A 15 2.46 0.87 -2.74
N ARG A 16 1.12 0.77 -2.74
CA ARG A 16 0.31 1.02 -1.53
C ARG A 16 0.42 -0.17 -0.56
N LYS A 17 0.35 0.12 0.74
CA LYS A 17 0.32 -0.89 1.83
C LYS A 17 1.59 -1.74 1.98
N VAL A 18 2.73 -1.20 1.54
CA VAL A 18 4.08 -1.79 1.70
C VAL A 18 4.96 -0.99 2.67
N ALA A 19 4.36 -0.49 3.76
CA ALA A 19 5.05 0.35 4.74
C ALA A 19 5.59 1.70 4.21
N SER A 20 5.04 2.23 3.11
CA SER A 20 5.51 3.46 2.46
C SER A 20 5.58 4.67 3.40
N ALA A 21 4.67 4.77 4.38
CA ALA A 21 4.69 5.83 5.39
C ALA A 21 5.89 5.71 6.34
N SER A 22 6.25 4.49 6.75
CA SER A 22 7.42 4.22 7.59
C SER A 22 8.71 4.47 6.83
N ILE A 23 8.78 4.04 5.57
CA ILE A 23 9.92 4.31 4.67
C ILE A 23 10.09 5.81 4.48
N ARG A 24 9.02 6.55 4.21
CA ARG A 24 9.06 8.02 4.09
C ARG A 24 9.61 8.69 5.35
N ARG A 25 9.19 8.24 6.54
CA ARG A 25 9.72 8.74 7.82
C ARG A 25 11.19 8.40 8.02
N LEU A 26 11.65 7.25 7.52
CA LEU A 26 13.06 6.87 7.58
C LEU A 26 13.91 7.74 6.65
N VAL A 27 13.48 7.94 5.40
CA VAL A 27 14.12 8.86 4.43
C VAL A 27 14.32 10.22 5.06
N TYR A 28 13.24 10.71 5.65
CA TYR A 28 13.23 11.99 6.32
C TYR A 28 14.28 12.10 7.44
N LYS A 29 14.32 11.12 8.34
CA LYS A 29 15.30 11.09 9.44
C LYS A 29 16.75 11.02 8.96
N ILE A 30 16.99 10.54 7.74
CA ILE A 30 18.33 10.38 7.17
C ILE A 30 18.77 11.61 6.39
N GLU A 31 17.90 12.13 5.53
CA GLU A 31 18.23 13.24 4.61
C GLU A 31 17.98 14.62 5.23
N ALA A 32 17.11 14.73 6.23
CA ALA A 32 16.77 15.99 6.89
C ALA A 32 16.60 15.82 8.42
N PRO A 33 17.66 15.41 9.15
CA PRO A 33 17.57 15.09 10.58
C PRO A 33 17.13 16.26 11.45
N ASP A 34 17.44 17.50 11.08
CA ASP A 34 17.20 18.71 11.87
C ASP A 34 15.86 19.40 11.56
N THR A 35 15.09 18.85 10.63
CA THR A 35 13.77 19.39 10.26
C THR A 35 12.68 18.61 11.05
N ASP A 36 11.46 19.13 11.24
CA ASP A 36 10.32 18.31 11.68
C ASP A 36 9.52 17.68 10.51
N PHE A 37 9.18 16.38 10.59
CA PHE A 37 8.54 15.61 9.50
C PHE A 37 7.24 16.25 8.99
N ARG A 38 6.60 17.10 9.81
CA ARG A 38 5.38 17.83 9.48
C ARG A 38 5.61 18.96 8.46
N THR A 39 6.79 19.58 8.42
CA THR A 39 7.09 20.70 7.51
C THR A 39 7.43 20.21 6.11
N TRP A 40 7.81 18.94 5.94
CA TRP A 40 8.12 18.31 4.65
C TRP A 40 6.86 17.73 3.95
N ARG A 41 5.72 18.43 4.08
CA ARG A 41 4.53 18.22 3.25
C ARG A 41 4.56 19.27 2.14
N HIS A 42 4.81 18.83 0.91
CA HIS A 42 4.50 19.50 -0.37
C HIS A 42 5.62 20.17 -1.18
N GLU A 43 6.90 20.12 -0.80
CA GLU A 43 7.97 20.77 -1.60
C GLU A 43 8.97 19.78 -2.24
N GLY A 44 8.46 18.73 -2.86
CA GLY A 44 9.26 17.86 -3.73
C GLY A 44 8.41 17.32 -4.87
N PRO A 45 9.00 16.99 -6.03
CA PRO A 45 8.28 16.48 -7.20
C PRO A 45 7.73 15.08 -6.88
N GLY A 46 6.60 15.04 -6.20
CA GLY A 46 5.98 13.86 -5.61
C GLY A 46 4.49 13.84 -5.86
N ALA A 47 4.09 14.12 -7.10
CA ALA A 47 2.77 13.76 -7.59
C ALA A 47 2.72 12.24 -7.81
N THR A 48 1.54 11.66 -7.61
CA THR A 48 1.27 10.22 -7.69
C THR A 48 1.50 9.76 -9.12
N MET A 49 2.70 9.28 -9.44
CA MET A 49 3.09 8.99 -10.82
C MET A 49 3.75 7.60 -10.90
N SER A 50 3.31 6.84 -11.90
CA SER A 50 3.86 5.53 -12.29
C SER A 50 5.37 5.62 -12.51
N SER A 51 6.11 4.59 -12.10
CA SER A 51 7.58 4.49 -12.25
C SER A 51 8.05 4.69 -13.70
N SER A 52 7.22 4.34 -14.69
CA SER A 52 7.53 4.46 -16.12
C SER A 52 7.74 5.90 -16.58
N LYS A 53 7.22 6.89 -15.84
CA LYS A 53 7.37 8.32 -16.17
C LYS A 53 8.72 8.92 -15.77
N PHE A 54 9.62 8.15 -15.16
CA PHE A 54 10.86 8.65 -14.57
C PHE A 54 12.11 7.84 -14.93
N LYS A 55 12.13 7.13 -16.06
CA LYS A 55 13.26 6.25 -16.42
C LYS A 55 14.62 6.97 -16.32
N ASP A 56 14.67 8.23 -16.75
CA ASP A 56 15.92 8.99 -16.86
C ASP A 56 16.22 9.87 -15.63
N VAL A 57 15.22 10.13 -14.77
CA VAL A 57 15.38 11.03 -13.61
C VAL A 57 16.30 10.42 -12.53
N TRP A 58 16.41 9.09 -12.53
CA TRP A 58 17.13 8.33 -11.50
C TRP A 58 18.36 7.62 -12.06
N ASP A 59 18.92 8.13 -13.16
CA ASP A 59 20.17 7.60 -13.68
C ASP A 59 21.32 7.76 -12.68
N GLY A 60 22.12 6.71 -12.55
CA GLY A 60 23.15 6.59 -11.52
C GLY A 60 22.63 6.35 -10.10
N TYR A 61 21.31 6.21 -9.88
CA TYR A 61 20.77 5.76 -8.60
C TYR A 61 20.57 4.23 -8.61
N ARG A 62 20.83 3.60 -7.45
CA ARG A 62 20.34 2.25 -7.16
C ARG A 62 18.83 2.30 -6.94
N LYS A 63 18.08 1.57 -7.76
CA LYS A 63 16.61 1.59 -7.80
C LYS A 63 16.07 0.38 -7.06
N ILE A 64 15.38 0.59 -5.93
CA ILE A 64 14.87 -0.49 -5.10
C ILE A 64 13.34 -0.47 -5.14
N ALA A 65 12.69 -1.56 -5.51
CA ALA A 65 11.24 -1.71 -5.38
C ALA A 65 10.87 -2.45 -4.09
N ILE A 66 9.86 -1.98 -3.38
CA ILE A 66 9.24 -2.71 -2.27
C ILE A 66 7.90 -3.26 -2.72
N VAL A 67 7.77 -4.58 -2.66
CA VAL A 67 6.57 -5.34 -3.01
C VAL A 67 6.02 -6.05 -1.77
N ARG A 68 4.76 -6.46 -1.80
CA ARG A 68 4.14 -7.28 -0.75
C ARG A 68 3.32 -8.38 -1.40
N GLU A 69 3.15 -9.50 -0.70
CA GLU A 69 2.22 -10.54 -1.15
C GLU A 69 0.80 -9.94 -1.38
N PRO A 70 0.17 -10.16 -2.55
CA PRO A 70 -1.08 -9.48 -2.93
C PRO A 70 -2.24 -9.66 -1.96
N VAL A 71 -2.46 -10.87 -1.42
CA VAL A 71 -3.55 -11.14 -0.48
C VAL A 71 -3.33 -10.39 0.84
N ALA A 72 -2.13 -10.47 1.41
CA ALA A 72 -1.74 -9.74 2.60
C ALA A 72 -1.85 -8.22 2.41
N ARG A 73 -1.58 -7.74 1.19
CA ARG A 73 -1.74 -6.33 0.81
C ARG A 73 -3.20 -5.91 0.81
N LEU A 74 -4.10 -6.73 0.25
CA LEU A 74 -5.53 -6.51 0.24
C LEU A 74 -6.12 -6.52 1.65
N VAL A 75 -5.76 -7.50 2.47
CA VAL A 75 -6.28 -7.57 3.84
C VAL A 75 -5.80 -6.38 4.69
N SER A 76 -4.56 -5.93 4.49
CA SER A 76 -4.07 -4.68 5.07
C SER A 76 -4.82 -3.44 4.55
N CYS A 77 -5.29 -3.47 3.31
CA CYS A 77 -6.19 -2.45 2.78
C CYS A 77 -7.54 -2.48 3.50
N TYR A 78 -8.22 -3.64 3.54
CA TYR A 78 -9.49 -3.83 4.23
C TYR A 78 -9.42 -3.29 5.65
N LYS A 79 -8.48 -3.78 6.44
CA LYS A 79 -8.39 -3.40 7.85
C LYS A 79 -8.23 -1.89 8.02
N HIS A 80 -7.25 -1.29 7.34
CA HIS A 80 -6.96 0.13 7.52
C HIS A 80 -7.97 1.05 6.82
N ARG A 81 -8.65 0.64 5.75
CA ARG A 81 -9.56 1.54 5.00
C ARG A 81 -11.03 1.27 5.25
N VAL A 82 -11.37 0.04 5.60
CA VAL A 82 -12.73 -0.47 5.73
C VAL A 82 -13.08 -0.67 7.20
N ALA A 83 -12.30 -1.50 7.91
CA ALA A 83 -12.64 -1.88 9.29
C ALA A 83 -12.30 -0.82 10.35
N GLU A 84 -11.07 -0.27 10.34
CA GLU A 84 -10.57 0.60 11.41
C GLU A 84 -10.97 2.06 11.27
N ASN A 85 -11.24 2.51 10.05
CA ASN A 85 -11.34 3.94 9.78
C ASN A 85 -12.75 4.42 9.47
N GLU A 86 -13.74 3.55 9.21
CA GLU A 86 -15.10 3.90 8.71
C GLU A 86 -15.13 4.86 7.48
N LEU A 87 -13.96 5.34 7.03
CA LEU A 87 -13.67 6.35 6.01
C LEU A 87 -13.71 5.76 4.60
N LEU A 88 -14.44 4.67 4.42
CA LEU A 88 -14.78 4.14 3.11
C LEU A 88 -15.42 5.20 2.20
N TRP A 89 -15.97 6.26 2.79
CA TRP A 89 -17.00 7.07 2.17
C TRP A 89 -16.62 8.51 1.86
N VAL A 90 -15.34 8.87 2.00
CA VAL A 90 -14.65 10.15 1.69
C VAL A 90 -13.91 10.66 2.93
N THR A 91 -12.75 11.28 2.68
CA THR A 91 -11.98 12.07 3.64
C THR A 91 -12.88 12.92 4.51
N SER A 92 -12.68 12.85 5.83
CA SER A 92 -13.29 13.68 6.88
C SER A 92 -13.97 14.96 6.36
N GLY A 93 -15.29 15.07 6.54
CA GLY A 93 -16.08 16.21 6.05
C GLY A 93 -17.51 15.82 5.64
N PRO A 94 -18.30 16.76 5.12
CA PRO A 94 -19.70 16.55 4.73
C PRO A 94 -19.90 15.48 3.63
N ASP A 95 -18.84 15.16 2.87
CA ASP A 95 -18.89 14.14 1.82
C ASP A 95 -18.88 12.69 2.34
N ALA A 96 -18.49 12.48 3.61
CA ALA A 96 -18.42 11.14 4.20
C ALA A 96 -19.80 10.51 4.41
N GLU A 97 -20.80 11.30 4.79
CA GLU A 97 -22.19 10.82 4.94
C GLU A 97 -22.77 10.41 3.59
N LYS A 98 -22.50 11.22 2.55
CA LYS A 98 -22.97 10.96 1.18
C LYS A 98 -22.40 9.67 0.59
N GLY A 99 -21.12 9.36 0.85
CA GLY A 99 -20.55 8.10 0.40
C GLY A 99 -21.19 6.89 1.10
N ARG A 100 -21.57 7.04 2.37
CA ARG A 100 -22.26 6.00 3.14
C ARG A 100 -23.67 5.76 2.61
N GLU A 101 -24.40 6.84 2.30
CA GLU A 101 -25.71 6.77 1.67
C GLU A 101 -25.66 6.08 0.30
N ASN A 102 -24.66 6.39 -0.54
CA ASN A 102 -24.50 5.76 -1.85
C ASN A 102 -24.33 4.24 -1.76
N ILE A 103 -23.71 3.75 -0.70
CA ILE A 103 -23.45 2.32 -0.47
C ILE A 103 -24.70 1.59 -0.04
N ILE A 104 -25.42 2.19 0.89
CA ILE A 104 -26.73 1.68 1.33
C ILE A 104 -27.68 1.67 0.12
N ALA A 105 -27.71 2.75 -0.67
CA ALA A 105 -28.51 2.84 -1.88
C ALA A 105 -28.13 1.80 -2.95
N ALA A 106 -26.85 1.40 -3.00
CA ALA A 106 -26.36 0.32 -3.86
C ALA A 106 -26.62 -1.09 -3.29
N GLY A 107 -27.26 -1.21 -2.11
CA GLY A 107 -27.54 -2.49 -1.45
C GLY A 107 -26.31 -3.16 -0.84
N LEU A 108 -25.26 -2.39 -0.56
CA LEU A 108 -24.02 -2.86 0.04
C LEU A 108 -23.97 -2.51 1.54
N SER A 109 -23.25 -3.31 2.33
CA SER A 109 -23.04 -3.00 3.73
C SER A 109 -22.07 -1.81 3.89
N PRO A 110 -22.39 -0.79 4.71
CA PRO A 110 -21.45 0.28 5.03
C PRO A 110 -20.33 -0.17 5.98
N SER A 111 -20.46 -1.36 6.57
CA SER A 111 -19.51 -1.97 7.51
C SER A 111 -19.37 -3.46 7.18
N PRO A 112 -18.84 -3.82 5.99
CA PRO A 112 -18.76 -5.21 5.57
C PRO A 112 -17.73 -5.97 6.39
N THR A 113 -18.01 -7.23 6.67
CA THR A 113 -16.99 -8.23 7.01
C THR A 113 -16.00 -8.36 5.86
N LEU A 114 -14.84 -8.97 6.12
CA LEU A 114 -13.85 -9.18 5.06
C LEU A 114 -14.44 -10.01 3.90
N LEU A 115 -15.19 -11.08 4.18
CA LEU A 115 -15.80 -11.90 3.13
C LEU A 115 -16.83 -11.12 2.29
N GLU A 116 -17.68 -10.31 2.92
CA GLU A 116 -18.63 -9.45 2.20
C GLU A 116 -17.90 -8.42 1.34
N PHE A 117 -16.82 -7.83 1.88
CA PHE A 117 -15.99 -6.90 1.14
C PHE A 117 -15.34 -7.53 -0.09
N LEU A 118 -14.84 -8.77 0.03
CA LEU A 118 -14.21 -9.49 -1.08
C LEU A 118 -15.19 -9.79 -2.20
N ARG A 119 -16.40 -10.24 -1.88
CA ARG A 119 -17.44 -10.59 -2.86
C ARG A 119 -17.90 -9.41 -3.71
N ASP A 120 -17.93 -8.22 -3.11
CA ASP A 120 -18.39 -6.99 -3.77
C ASP A 120 -17.26 -5.97 -3.99
N ILE A 121 -15.99 -6.41 -4.02
CA ILE A 121 -14.81 -5.53 -4.03
C ILE A 121 -14.84 -4.50 -5.17
N ASP A 122 -15.28 -4.90 -6.36
CA ASP A 122 -15.39 -4.01 -7.53
C ASP A 122 -16.46 -2.94 -7.34
N ARG A 123 -17.57 -3.30 -6.70
CA ARG A 123 -18.68 -2.37 -6.43
C ARG A 123 -18.26 -1.35 -5.37
N TYR A 124 -17.56 -1.81 -4.34
CA TYR A 124 -16.95 -0.92 -3.35
C TYR A 124 -15.90 0.02 -3.98
N ALA A 125 -15.05 -0.48 -4.88
CA ALA A 125 -14.08 0.34 -5.60
C ALA A 125 -14.77 1.40 -6.48
N ALA A 126 -15.83 1.03 -7.19
CA ALA A 126 -16.57 1.95 -8.07
C ALA A 126 -17.23 3.11 -7.30
N LEU A 127 -17.70 2.84 -6.08
CA LEU A 127 -18.38 3.84 -5.23
C LEU A 127 -17.42 4.67 -4.39
N SER A 128 -16.17 4.23 -4.22
CA SER A 128 -15.14 4.93 -3.45
C SER A 128 -13.84 5.07 -4.23
N PRO A 129 -13.63 6.20 -4.95
CA PRO A 129 -12.38 6.46 -5.65
C PRO A 129 -11.14 6.45 -4.75
N ASN A 130 -11.31 6.80 -3.46
CA ASN A 130 -10.23 6.74 -2.48
C ASN A 130 -9.81 5.29 -2.22
N LEU A 131 -10.78 4.39 -2.05
CA LEU A 131 -10.55 2.97 -1.88
C LEU A 131 -9.99 2.34 -3.15
N ALA A 132 -10.53 2.67 -4.33
CA ALA A 132 -10.09 2.13 -5.61
C ALA A 132 -8.57 2.26 -5.80
N GLY A 133 -8.01 3.45 -5.50
CA GLY A 133 -6.57 3.68 -5.58
C GLY A 133 -5.72 2.86 -4.61
N HIS A 134 -6.31 2.26 -3.57
CA HIS A 134 -5.63 1.34 -2.67
C HIS A 134 -5.72 -0.12 -3.11
N LEU A 135 -6.69 -0.46 -3.97
CA LEU A 135 -6.91 -1.79 -4.51
C LEU A 135 -6.12 -2.05 -5.80
N LEU A 136 -5.64 -1.00 -6.47
CA LEU A 136 -4.84 -1.14 -7.70
C LEU A 136 -3.64 -2.11 -7.54
N PRO A 137 -3.29 -2.87 -8.58
CA PRO A 137 -2.14 -3.77 -8.58
C PRO A 137 -0.83 -3.01 -8.26
N GLN A 138 0.14 -3.68 -7.67
CA GLN A 138 1.47 -3.12 -7.45
C GLN A 138 2.15 -2.75 -8.76
N GLN A 139 1.89 -3.51 -9.83
CA GLN A 139 2.32 -3.21 -11.18
C GLN A 139 1.87 -1.82 -11.66
N TYR A 140 0.70 -1.34 -11.22
CA TYR A 140 0.25 0.02 -11.54
C TYR A 140 1.23 1.09 -11.02
N PHE A 141 1.83 0.86 -9.86
CA PHE A 141 2.75 1.80 -9.20
C PHE A 141 4.20 1.60 -9.61
N LEU A 142 4.60 0.34 -9.79
CA LEU A 142 5.98 -0.07 -10.06
C LEU A 142 6.26 -0.28 -11.54
N GLY A 143 5.23 -0.26 -12.37
CA GLY A 143 5.35 -0.60 -13.79
C GLY A 143 5.50 -2.11 -14.00
N PRO A 144 5.45 -2.55 -15.27
CA PRO A 144 5.47 -3.96 -15.62
C PRO A 144 6.87 -4.58 -15.64
N ASP A 145 7.92 -3.75 -15.68
CA ASP A 145 9.29 -4.19 -15.90
C ASP A 145 10.09 -4.15 -14.60
N LEU A 146 10.29 -5.33 -14.00
CA LEU A 146 11.10 -5.45 -12.79
C LEU A 146 12.61 -5.29 -13.05
N SER A 147 13.08 -5.46 -14.29
CA SER A 147 14.49 -5.29 -14.64
C SER A 147 14.96 -3.83 -14.53
N TYR A 148 14.01 -2.90 -14.46
CA TYR A 148 14.26 -1.50 -14.12
C TYR A 148 14.83 -1.32 -12.70
N TYR A 149 14.58 -2.26 -11.80
CA TYR A 149 15.02 -2.21 -10.41
C TYR A 149 16.31 -3.00 -10.19
N SER A 150 17.25 -2.39 -9.47
CA SER A 150 18.45 -3.07 -8.99
C SER A 150 18.09 -4.15 -7.96
N ASP A 151 17.07 -3.92 -7.15
CA ASP A 151 16.60 -4.85 -6.14
C ASP A 151 15.07 -4.80 -6.02
N VAL A 152 14.47 -5.96 -5.81
CA VAL A 152 13.06 -6.10 -5.44
C VAL A 152 13.01 -6.74 -4.06
N ILE A 153 12.59 -5.97 -3.05
CA ILE A 153 12.54 -6.40 -1.66
C ILE A 153 11.08 -6.62 -1.27
N ARG A 154 10.80 -7.81 -0.75
CA ARG A 154 9.50 -8.10 -0.15
C ARG A 154 9.31 -7.34 1.15
N MET A 155 8.12 -6.85 1.44
CA MET A 155 7.80 -6.12 2.66
C MET A 155 8.06 -6.98 3.90
N GLU A 156 7.86 -8.29 3.80
CA GLU A 156 8.20 -9.24 4.87
C GLU A 156 9.70 -9.27 5.18
N GLU A 157 10.53 -8.85 4.23
CA GLU A 157 11.99 -8.82 4.29
C GLU A 157 12.55 -7.40 4.39
N LEU A 158 11.76 -6.45 4.91
CA LEU A 158 12.14 -5.02 4.96
C LEU A 158 13.42 -4.76 5.77
N HIS A 159 13.89 -5.71 6.58
CA HIS A 159 15.20 -5.66 7.20
C HIS A 159 16.36 -5.55 6.18
N LYS A 160 16.23 -6.18 4.99
CA LYS A 160 17.21 -6.09 3.90
C LYS A 160 17.38 -4.65 3.39
N LEU A 161 16.30 -3.86 3.39
CA LEU A 161 16.39 -2.43 3.08
C LEU A 161 17.23 -1.71 4.12
N GLY A 162 17.14 -2.11 5.39
CA GLY A 162 17.96 -1.56 6.45
C GLY A 162 19.45 -1.85 6.28
N ASP A 163 19.79 -3.06 5.83
CA ASP A 163 21.17 -3.43 5.51
C ASP A 163 21.72 -2.55 4.38
N VAL A 164 20.94 -2.35 3.31
CA VAL A 164 21.31 -1.46 2.20
C VAL A 164 21.49 0.00 2.65
N LEU A 165 20.63 0.47 3.56
CA LEU A 165 20.70 1.83 4.08
C LEU A 165 21.74 2.00 5.20
N GLY A 166 22.29 0.91 5.76
CA GLY A 166 23.14 0.94 6.95
C GLY A 166 22.41 1.49 8.18
N LYS A 167 21.07 1.31 8.24
CA LYS A 167 20.20 1.83 9.30
C LYS A 167 19.12 0.80 9.58
N LYS A 168 18.77 0.61 10.84
CA LYS A 168 17.57 -0.18 11.16
C LYS A 168 16.35 0.52 10.57
N VAL A 169 15.73 -0.10 9.58
CA VAL A 169 14.35 0.24 9.22
C VAL A 169 13.53 -0.12 10.46
N PRO A 170 12.70 0.79 10.99
CA PRO A 170 11.84 0.45 12.12
C PRO A 170 11.14 -0.86 11.78
N HIS A 171 11.25 -1.86 12.65
CA HIS A 171 10.36 -3.01 12.54
C HIS A 171 8.97 -2.43 12.37
N LEU A 172 8.27 -2.86 11.32
CA LEU A 172 6.83 -2.64 11.27
C LEU A 172 6.34 -3.16 12.61
N HIS A 173 5.98 -2.24 13.51
CA HIS A 173 5.34 -2.64 14.74
C HIS A 173 4.09 -3.32 14.27
N LYS A 174 4.11 -4.66 14.26
CA LYS A 174 2.88 -5.44 14.17
C LYS A 174 2.08 -4.94 15.35
N THR A 175 1.11 -4.07 15.09
CA THR A 175 0.16 -3.68 16.11
C THR A 175 -0.50 -4.97 16.60
N ASN A 176 -1.03 -4.99 17.83
CA ASN A 176 -1.78 -6.17 18.29
C ASN A 176 -2.90 -6.55 17.31
N SER A 177 -3.44 -5.57 16.58
CA SER A 177 -4.38 -5.79 15.50
C SER A 177 -3.76 -6.46 14.26
N GLU A 178 -2.46 -6.34 13.96
CA GLU A 178 -1.77 -7.05 12.85
C GLU A 178 -1.39 -8.48 13.23
N LYS A 179 -1.08 -8.75 14.51
CA LYS A 179 -0.89 -10.15 14.98
C LYS A 179 -2.20 -10.94 14.97
N LYS A 180 -3.30 -10.31 15.39
CA LYS A 180 -4.64 -10.89 15.27
C LYS A 180 -5.04 -11.12 13.82
N LEU A 181 -4.53 -10.27 12.90
CA LEU A 181 -4.76 -10.38 11.47
C LEU A 181 -4.00 -11.54 10.83
N ASP A 182 -2.77 -11.85 11.26
CA ASP A 182 -2.08 -13.04 10.75
C ASP A 182 -2.83 -14.31 11.15
N SER A 183 -3.36 -14.39 12.39
CA SER A 183 -4.22 -15.51 12.79
C SER A 183 -5.60 -15.49 12.11
N GLU A 184 -6.21 -14.31 11.92
CA GLU A 184 -7.49 -14.19 11.20
C GLU A 184 -7.31 -14.43 9.71
N ILE A 185 -6.19 -14.05 9.07
CA ILE A 185 -5.85 -14.35 7.67
C ILE A 185 -5.58 -15.83 7.52
N VAL A 186 -4.85 -16.47 8.44
CA VAL A 186 -4.66 -17.92 8.41
C VAL A 186 -6.01 -18.63 8.55
N ASP A 187 -6.81 -18.26 9.55
CA ASP A 187 -8.17 -18.77 9.74
C ASP A 187 -9.10 -18.47 8.56
N LEU A 188 -8.88 -17.34 7.88
CA LEU A 188 -9.69 -16.89 6.75
C LEU A 188 -9.20 -17.55 5.46
N CYS A 189 -7.92 -17.82 5.26
CA CYS A 189 -7.41 -18.68 4.19
C CYS A 189 -7.94 -20.11 4.35
N ASP A 190 -8.15 -20.57 5.59
CA ASP A 190 -8.79 -21.85 5.89
C ASP A 190 -10.33 -21.82 5.69
N LYS A 191 -10.95 -20.63 5.67
CA LYS A 191 -12.42 -20.42 5.55
C LYS A 191 -12.88 -19.81 4.22
N ILE A 192 -11.98 -19.23 3.44
CA ILE A 192 -12.21 -18.68 2.11
C ILE A 192 -12.34 -19.88 1.20
N ALA A 193 -13.47 -19.95 0.49
CA ALA A 193 -13.68 -21.00 -0.50
C ALA A 193 -12.57 -20.94 -1.55
N ALA A 194 -12.17 -22.09 -2.10
CA ALA A 194 -11.15 -22.13 -3.15
C ALA A 194 -11.43 -21.13 -4.30
N ASP A 195 -12.71 -20.92 -4.62
CA ASP A 195 -13.18 -19.97 -5.63
C ASP A 195 -12.87 -18.50 -5.28
N ASP A 196 -12.96 -18.11 -4.01
CA ASP A 196 -12.63 -16.76 -3.54
C ASP A 196 -11.10 -16.52 -3.58
N ILE A 197 -10.27 -17.54 -3.30
CA ILE A 197 -8.81 -17.47 -3.47
C ILE A 197 -8.47 -17.31 -4.96
N GLN A 198 -9.14 -18.09 -5.82
CA GLN A 198 -8.94 -18.01 -7.26
C GLN A 198 -9.35 -16.65 -7.82
N TYR A 199 -10.47 -16.08 -7.35
CA TYR A 199 -10.88 -14.73 -7.71
C TYR A 199 -9.82 -13.69 -7.28
N LEU A 200 -9.23 -13.82 -6.08
CA LEU A 200 -8.16 -12.91 -5.64
C LEU A 200 -6.88 -13.05 -6.46
N ALA A 201 -6.48 -14.28 -6.77
CA ALA A 201 -5.35 -14.54 -7.66
C ALA A 201 -5.58 -13.96 -9.05
N GLU A 202 -6.83 -14.01 -9.54
CA GLU A 202 -7.23 -13.41 -10.80
C GLU A 202 -7.22 -11.88 -10.74
N TYR A 203 -7.81 -11.31 -9.69
CA TYR A 203 -7.89 -9.87 -9.45
C TYR A 203 -6.50 -9.23 -9.40
N TYR A 204 -5.54 -9.95 -8.80
CA TYR A 204 -4.15 -9.54 -8.70
C TYR A 204 -3.22 -10.31 -9.63
N ARG A 205 -3.71 -10.87 -10.75
CA ARG A 205 -2.88 -11.62 -11.70
C ARG A 205 -1.68 -10.80 -12.22
N GLN A 206 -1.81 -9.48 -12.26
CA GLN A 206 -0.75 -8.55 -12.63
C GLN A 206 0.38 -8.41 -11.58
N ASP A 207 0.15 -8.87 -10.34
CA ASP A 207 1.12 -8.86 -9.24
C ASP A 207 1.80 -10.23 -9.04
N ALA A 208 1.36 -11.28 -9.75
CA ALA A 208 1.93 -12.63 -9.73
C ALA A 208 3.14 -12.75 -10.67
#